data_AF-A0A1Y0EFP1-F1
#
_entry.id   AF-A0A1Y0EFP1-F1
#
_cell.length_a   1.000
_cell.length_b   1.000
_cell.length_c   1.000
_cell.angle_alpha   90.00
_cell.angle_beta   90.00
_cell.angle_gamma   90.00
#
_symmetry.space_group_name_H-M   'P 1'
#
loop_
_entity.id
_entity.type
_entity.pdbx_description
1 polymer ?
#
loop_
_entity_poly.entity_id
_entity_poly.type
_entity_poly.pdbx_seq_one_letter_code
_entity_poly.pdbx_strand_id
1 'polypeptide(L)' 'MTATTTIRVDHVALPDHFDRSRPDAIAAAIETALREDGITAEASDVISHIKIELPTSQLAAACAVLAELTLI' A
#
# COMPACT_ATOMS: atom_id res chain seq x y z
N MET A 1 5.04 16.46 15.85
CA MET A 1 3.94 15.56 15.42
C MET A 1 4.12 15.32 13.94
N THR A 2 4.51 14.12 13.53
CA THR A 2 4.54 13.74 12.11
C THR A 2 3.11 13.44 11.68
N ALA A 3 2.62 14.14 10.66
CA ALA A 3 1.34 13.78 10.06
C ALA A 3 1.49 12.42 9.37
N THR A 4 0.58 11.51 9.64
CA THR A 4 0.46 10.24 8.93
C THR A 4 -0.73 10.31 7.99
N THR A 5 -0.54 9.77 6.79
CA THR A 5 -1.58 9.61 5.79
C THR A 5 -1.91 8.13 5.67
N THR A 6 -3.21 7.83 5.59
CA THR A 6 -3.70 6.49 5.32
C THR A 6 -4.19 6.39 3.89
N ILE A 7 -3.59 5.50 3.11
CA ILE A 7 -4.06 5.12 1.78
C ILE A 7 -4.92 3.87 1.92
N ARG A 8 -6.02 3.82 1.17
CA ARG A 8 -6.94 2.68 1.12
C ARG A 8 -6.94 2.13 -0.29
N VAL A 9 -6.61 0.85 -0.42
CA VAL A 9 -6.65 0.14 -1.70
C VAL A 9 -7.78 -0.88 -1.62
N ASP A 10 -8.85 -0.67 -2.38
CA ASP A 10 -9.98 -1.58 -2.40
C ASP A 10 -9.57 -2.94 -2.99
N HIS A 11 -9.99 -4.03 -2.35
CA HIS A 11 -9.69 -5.39 -2.84
C HIS A 11 -10.22 -5.62 -4.27
N VAL A 12 -11.27 -4.90 -4.64
CA VAL A 12 -11.88 -4.94 -5.99
C VAL A 12 -11.04 -4.18 -7.02
N ALA A 13 -10.28 -3.16 -6.59
CA ALA A 13 -9.39 -2.39 -7.46
C ALA A 13 -8.02 -3.06 -7.65
N LEU A 14 -7.73 -4.14 -6.92
CA LEU A 14 -6.49 -4.88 -7.06
C LEU A 14 -6.36 -5.46 -8.47
N PRO A 15 -5.27 -5.20 -9.20
CA PRO A 15 -5.06 -5.75 -10.53
C PRO A 15 -4.95 -7.29 -10.50
N ASP A 16 -5.30 -7.94 -11.61
CA ASP A 16 -5.45 -9.41 -11.68
C ASP A 16 -4.14 -10.20 -11.48
N HIS A 17 -2.99 -9.52 -11.47
CA HIS A 17 -1.70 -10.14 -11.15
C HIS A 17 -1.52 -10.40 -9.66
N PHE A 18 -2.29 -9.74 -8.79
CA PHE A 18 -2.31 -10.05 -7.37
C PHE A 18 -3.23 -11.23 -7.08
N ASP A 19 -2.76 -12.13 -6.21
CA ASP A 19 -3.57 -13.23 -5.68
C ASP A 19 -4.60 -12.67 -4.69
N ARG A 20 -5.75 -12.22 -5.21
CA ARG A 20 -6.87 -11.69 -4.39
C ARG A 20 -7.38 -12.70 -3.33
N SER A 21 -6.98 -13.97 -3.42
CA SER A 21 -7.26 -14.98 -2.37
C SER A 21 -6.43 -14.77 -1.11
N ARG A 22 -5.34 -13.99 -1.20
CA ARG A 22 -4.38 -13.74 -0.11
C ARG A 22 -4.09 -12.24 0.04
N PRO A 23 -5.06 -11.44 0.53
CA PRO A 23 -4.89 -10.01 0.74
C PRO A 23 -3.75 -9.65 1.71
N ASP A 24 -3.48 -10.49 2.70
CA ASP A 24 -2.33 -10.35 3.62
C ASP A 24 -0.98 -10.38 2.87
N ALA A 25 -0.83 -11.30 1.90
CA ALA A 25 0.38 -11.39 1.09
C ALA A 25 0.54 -10.15 0.18
N ILE A 26 -0.56 -9.58 -0.29
CA ILE A 26 -0.57 -8.34 -1.06
C ILE A 26 -0.12 -7.17 -0.19
N ALA A 27 -0.66 -7.05 1.03
CA ALA A 27 -0.24 -6.03 1.98
C ALA A 27 1.26 -6.12 2.27
N ALA A 28 1.78 -7.32 2.54
CA ALA A 28 3.21 -7.54 2.76
C ALA A 28 4.06 -7.20 1.52
N ALA A 29 3.58 -7.49 0.31
CA ALA A 29 4.27 -7.14 -0.93
C ALA A 29 4.33 -5.62 -1.13
N ILE A 30 3.23 -4.92 -0.88
CA ILE A 30 3.17 -3.45 -0.95
C ILE A 30 4.10 -2.82 0.09
N GLU A 31 4.09 -3.32 1.33
CA GLU A 31 5.00 -2.84 2.37
C GLU A 31 6.47 -3.03 1.98
N THR A 32 6.79 -4.19 1.40
CA THR A 32 8.15 -4.49 0.94
C THR A 32 8.57 -3.54 -0.17
N ALA A 33 7.74 -3.31 -1.18
CA ALA A 33 8.03 -2.39 -2.28
C ALA A 33 8.24 -0.95 -1.77
N LEU A 34 7.40 -0.47 -0.85
CA LEU A 34 7.55 0.84 -0.22
C LEU A 34 8.86 0.92 0.57
N ARG A 35 9.22 -0.14 1.31
CA ARG A 35 10.45 -0.22 2.09
C ARG A 35 11.71 -0.24 1.21
N GLU A 36 11.67 -0.90 0.06
CA GLU A 36 12.76 -0.91 -0.93
C GLU A 36 13.05 0.50 -1.46
N ASP A 37 12.01 1.33 -1.58
CA ASP A 37 12.12 2.74 -1.96
C ASP A 37 12.49 3.67 -0.77
N GLY A 38 12.73 3.12 0.42
CA GLY A 38 13.07 3.87 1.63
C GLY A 38 11.88 4.56 2.30
N ILE A 39 10.66 4.13 1.99
CA ILE A 39 9.42 4.65 2.56
C ILE A 39 9.06 3.81 3.78
N THR A 40 8.91 4.47 4.93
CA THR A 40 8.47 3.79 6.16
C THR A 40 6.96 3.71 6.15
N ALA A 41 6.42 2.72 5.45
CA ALA A 41 4.99 2.43 5.42
C ALA A 41 4.67 1.13 6.17
N GLU A 42 3.48 1.08 6.75
CA GLU A 42 2.87 -0.11 7.35
C GLU A 42 1.64 -0.47 6.52
N ALA A 43 1.66 -1.63 5.88
CA ALA A 43 0.50 -2.12 5.14
C ALA A 43 -0.16 -3.26 5.89
N SER A 44 -1.48 -3.23 6.01
CA SER A 44 -2.27 -4.25 6.69
C SER A 44 -3.55 -4.50 5.92
N ASP A 45 -3.94 -5.77 5.80
CA ASP A 45 -5.25 -6.08 5.26
C ASP A 45 -6.34 -5.78 6.29
N VAL A 46 -7.45 -5.19 5.82
CA VAL A 46 -8.68 -5.10 6.58
C VAL A 46 -9.81 -5.73 5.76
N ILE A 47 -10.92 -6.07 6.43
CA ILE A 47 -12.07 -6.78 5.85
C ILE A 47 -12.57 -6.14 4.54
N SER A 48 -12.42 -4.82 4.38
CA SER A 48 -12.93 -4.08 3.23
C SER A 48 -11.87 -3.62 2.22
N HIS A 49 -10.62 -3.42 2.64
CA HIS A 49 -9.54 -2.85 1.81
C HIS A 49 -8.18 -3.20 2.39
N ILE A 50 -7.11 -2.93 1.67
CA ILE A 50 -5.76 -2.87 2.24
C ILE A 50 -5.53 -1.46 2.76
N LYS A 51 -5.18 -1.36 4.03
CA LYS A 51 -4.84 -0.11 4.71
C LYS A 51 -3.33 0.06 4.67
N ILE A 52 -2.86 1.20 4.17
CA ILE A 52 -1.44 1.55 4.15
C ILE A 52 -1.25 2.84 4.94
N GLU A 53 -0.46 2.82 5.98
CA GLU A 53 -0.14 3.96 6.83
C GLU A 53 1.30 4.40 6.61
N LEU A 54 1.49 5.68 6.33
CA LEU A 54 2.81 6.23 6.04
C LEU A 54 2.91 7.70 6.44
N PRO A 55 4.12 8.24 6.66
CA PRO A 55 4.30 9.67 6.92
C PRO A 55 3.85 10.53 5.73
N THR A 56 3.04 11.57 5.96
CA THR A 56 2.55 12.47 4.90
C THR A 56 3.69 13.08 4.08
N SER A 57 4.87 13.26 4.67
CA SER A 57 6.08 13.72 3.97
C SER A 57 6.54 12.78 2.85
N GLN A 58 6.22 11.48 2.95
CA GLN A 58 6.57 10.44 1.97
C GLN A 58 5.39 10.04 1.08
N LEU A 59 4.24 10.71 1.21
CA LEU A 59 3.03 10.38 0.43
C LEU A 59 3.27 10.42 -1.08
N ALA A 60 3.99 11.43 -1.58
CA ALA A 60 4.26 11.56 -3.00
C ALA A 60 5.09 10.38 -3.54
N ALA A 61 6.10 9.94 -2.79
CA ALA A 61 6.91 8.79 -3.15
C ALA A 61 6.10 7.48 -3.08
N ALA A 62 5.30 7.31 -2.03
CA ALA A 62 4.42 6.16 -1.89
C ALA A 62 3.41 6.06 -3.02
N CYS A 63 2.79 7.17 -3.42
CA CYS A 63 1.89 7.20 -4.57
C CYS A 63 2.60 6.80 -5.88
N ALA A 64 3.87 7.17 -6.06
CA ALA A 64 4.62 6.75 -7.25
C ALA A 64 4.79 5.22 -7.29
N VAL A 65 5.22 4.60 -6.19
CA VAL A 65 5.35 3.14 -6.07
C VAL A 65 4.00 2.44 -6.26
N LEU A 66 2.93 2.96 -5.65
CA LEU A 66 1.59 2.40 -5.81
C LEU A 66 1.06 2.52 -7.25
N ALA A 67 1.36 3.60 -7.95
CA ALA A 67 1.02 3.78 -9.35
C ALA A 67 1.80 2.81 -10.25
N GLU A 68 3.09 2.55 -9.96
CA GLU A 68 3.89 1.54 -10.65
C GLU A 68 3.32 0.13 -10.46
N LEU A 69 2.82 -0.18 -9.25
CA LEU A 69 2.09 -1.42 -8.95
C LEU A 69 0.66 -1.44 -9.51
N THR A 70 0.23 -0.38 -10.19
CA THR A 70 -1.11 -0.24 -10.79
C THR A 70 -2.23 -0.36 -9.74
N LEU A 71 -1.99 0.15 -8.53
CA LEU A 71 -2.93 0.10 -7.40
C LEU A 71 -3.79 1.37 -7.27
N ILE A 72 -3.42 2.44 -7.97
CA ILE A 72 -4.12 3.74 -8.03
C ILE A 72 -4.10 4.33 -9.43
#